data_AF-A0A836L8M3-F1
#
_entry.id   AF-A0A836L8M3-F1
#
_cell.length_a   1.000
_cell.length_b   1.000
_cell.length_c   1.000
_cell.angle_alpha   90.00
_cell.angle_beta   90.00
_cell.angle_gamma   90.00
#
_symmetry.space_group_name_H-M   'P 1'
#
loop_
_entity.id
_entity.type
_entity.pdbx_description
1 polymer ?
#
loop_
_entity_poly.entity_id
_entity_poly.type
_entity_poly.pdbx_seq_one_letter_code
_entity_poly.pdbx_strand_id
1 'polypeptide(L)'
;MSIYCRLASPPVFLRALYTVSVSRDGWATVVFTDSHVVLHVEGTDENMTATCTLPKNLFAEYAVVETRFALHIPTLIDALLMLGPSVVTASTRAVLAYPTDDAKLLVELTPTDRFSGGGPPTQLDLSPGGARVLQSLLVTRNVRDHLLDLRFSEAALLAQVTLQGDTVRDLIADFTAAQCTEVSIRIDPKVGVILRGEGGPYGEVEAHVQASSESLLSLSREQSASTRVYTHHLALACGTRGGAAGGGGGGSSGAGGAGGGRLRGTGVVGGGSSARDGRLSSTDYILMGLAVSAGSSGGGAAVGTLFGGFERLTLQINAQRQLSVLHTQRDHELKVSVTVVVMPLSSVYDIL
;
A
#
# COMPACT_ATOMS: atom_id res chain seq x y z
N MET A 1 -6.80 4.66 -30.46
CA MET A 1 -6.75 4.46 -28.99
C MET A 1 -6.26 3.06 -28.72
N SER A 2 -5.22 2.90 -27.91
CA SER A 2 -4.67 1.59 -27.56
C SER A 2 -5.28 1.02 -26.28
N ILE A 3 -5.76 1.87 -25.36
CA ILE A 3 -6.42 1.42 -24.13
C ILE A 3 -7.66 2.26 -23.88
N TYR A 4 -8.77 1.60 -23.56
CA TYR A 4 -9.97 2.18 -22.99
C TYR A 4 -10.54 1.22 -21.94
N CYS A 5 -10.49 1.64 -20.67
CA CYS A 5 -10.93 0.83 -19.54
C CYS A 5 -11.83 1.66 -18.61
N ARG A 6 -13.04 1.19 -18.32
CA ARG A 6 -13.90 1.76 -17.28
C ARG A 6 -13.84 0.88 -16.03
N LEU A 7 -13.45 1.45 -14.90
CA LEU A 7 -13.38 0.70 -13.63
C LEU A 7 -14.79 0.31 -13.17
N ALA A 8 -14.99 -0.97 -12.84
CA ALA A 8 -16.23 -1.43 -12.19
C ALA A 8 -16.21 -1.09 -10.69
N SER A 9 -15.03 -1.12 -10.07
CA SER A 9 -14.83 -0.77 -8.66
C SER A 9 -13.56 0.07 -8.48
N PRO A 10 -13.67 1.41 -8.58
CA PRO A 10 -12.55 2.32 -8.30
C PRO A 10 -11.89 2.10 -6.91
N PRO A 11 -12.64 1.82 -5.83
CA PRO A 11 -12.04 1.55 -4.51
C PRO A 11 -11.10 0.34 -4.50
N VAL A 12 -11.45 -0.74 -5.20
CA VAL A 12 -10.60 -1.95 -5.28
C VAL A 12 -9.34 -1.67 -6.09
N PHE A 13 -9.47 -0.92 -7.19
CA PHE A 13 -8.33 -0.47 -7.99
C PHE A 13 -7.39 0.42 -7.16
N LEU A 14 -7.92 1.40 -6.44
CA LEU A 14 -7.14 2.25 -5.53
C LEU A 14 -6.44 1.44 -4.45
N ARG A 15 -7.12 0.48 -3.82
CA ARG A 15 -6.52 -0.42 -2.82
C ARG A 15 -5.34 -1.20 -3.38
N ALA A 16 -5.46 -1.70 -4.61
CA ALA A 16 -4.38 -2.35 -5.31
C ALA A 16 -3.20 -1.40 -5.58
N LEU A 17 -3.46 -0.17 -6.01
CA LEU A 17 -2.43 0.86 -6.22
C LEU A 17 -1.69 1.24 -4.93
N TYR A 18 -2.42 1.40 -3.83
CA TYR A 18 -1.82 1.71 -2.53
C TYR A 18 -0.92 0.57 -2.04
N THR A 19 -1.33 -0.68 -2.29
CA THR A 19 -0.58 -1.88 -1.88
C THR A 19 0.65 -2.10 -2.75
N VAL A 20 0.58 -1.87 -4.06
CA VAL A 20 1.74 -2.04 -4.97
C VAL A 20 2.73 -0.88 -4.88
N SER A 21 2.31 0.27 -4.37
CA SER A 21 3.19 1.42 -4.15
C SER A 21 4.12 1.13 -2.96
N VAL A 22 5.24 0.48 -3.24
CA VAL A 22 6.27 0.14 -2.24
C VAL A 22 7.42 1.15 -2.19
N SER A 23 7.32 2.23 -2.97
CA SER A 23 8.25 3.35 -3.00
C SER A 23 7.48 4.67 -3.03
N ARG A 24 8.03 5.71 -2.38
CA ARG A 24 7.45 7.06 -2.32
C ARG A 24 7.37 7.73 -3.70
N ASP A 25 8.39 7.53 -4.53
CA ASP A 25 8.48 8.00 -5.92
C ASP A 25 8.44 6.80 -6.87
N GLY A 26 7.50 5.88 -6.59
CA GLY A 26 7.40 4.60 -7.28
C GLY A 26 6.88 4.76 -8.71
N TRP A 27 7.71 4.38 -9.68
CA TRP A 27 7.30 4.15 -11.05
C TRP A 27 6.92 2.68 -11.22
N ALA A 28 5.77 2.43 -11.84
CA ALA A 28 5.35 1.09 -12.21
C ALA A 28 5.52 0.89 -13.71
N THR A 29 6.06 -0.28 -14.08
CA THR A 29 5.83 -0.82 -15.42
C THR A 29 4.41 -1.38 -15.46
N VAL A 30 3.58 -0.85 -16.35
CA VAL A 30 2.18 -1.25 -16.52
C VAL A 30 2.05 -1.96 -17.86
N VAL A 31 1.51 -3.17 -17.85
CA VAL A 31 1.27 -3.99 -19.03
C VAL A 31 -0.21 -4.30 -19.12
N PHE A 32 -0.87 -3.81 -20.16
CA PHE A 32 -2.24 -4.14 -20.47
C PHE A 32 -2.26 -5.25 -21.52
N THR A 33 -2.90 -6.38 -21.19
CA THR A 33 -3.11 -7.52 -22.09
C THR A 33 -4.60 -7.65 -22.44
N ASP A 34 -4.97 -8.66 -23.22
CA ASP A 34 -6.38 -8.94 -23.56
C ASP A 34 -7.24 -9.39 -22.35
N SER A 35 -6.60 -9.91 -21.31
CA SER A 35 -7.22 -10.65 -20.20
C SER A 35 -6.98 -10.04 -18.83
N HIS A 36 -5.90 -9.27 -18.66
CA HIS A 36 -5.54 -8.67 -17.38
C HIS A 36 -4.56 -7.49 -17.55
N VAL A 37 -4.40 -6.71 -16.48
CA VAL A 37 -3.39 -5.66 -16.36
C VAL A 37 -2.39 -6.07 -15.28
N VAL A 38 -1.10 -5.96 -15.57
CA VAL A 38 -0.02 -6.19 -14.60
C VAL A 38 0.64 -4.87 -14.28
N LEU A 39 0.83 -4.59 -13.00
CA LEU A 39 1.65 -3.50 -12.51
C LEU A 39 2.85 -4.10 -11.79
N HIS A 40 4.05 -3.69 -12.16
CA HIS A 40 5.29 -4.09 -11.51
C HIS A 40 6.02 -2.85 -11.01
N VAL A 41 6.29 -2.78 -9.70
CA VAL A 41 6.95 -1.67 -9.02
C VAL A 41 8.22 -2.18 -8.35
N GLU A 42 9.30 -1.46 -8.56
CA GLU A 42 10.60 -1.70 -7.94
C GLU A 42 10.77 -0.77 -6.73
N GLY A 43 11.28 -1.31 -5.62
CA GLY A 43 11.73 -0.52 -4.47
C GLY A 43 12.98 0.32 -4.83
N THR A 44 13.22 1.41 -4.10
CA THR A 44 14.35 2.32 -4.37
C THR A 44 15.71 1.66 -4.21
N ASP A 45 15.78 0.64 -3.37
CA ASP A 45 17.03 0.05 -2.89
C ASP A 45 17.23 -1.37 -3.43
N GLU A 46 16.50 -1.74 -4.49
CA GLU A 46 16.54 -3.06 -5.15
C GLU A 46 16.28 -4.26 -4.21
N ASN A 47 15.70 -4.01 -3.05
CA ASN A 47 15.47 -4.98 -1.98
C ASN A 47 14.01 -5.40 -1.86
N MET A 48 13.13 -4.83 -2.69
CA MET A 48 11.71 -5.07 -2.66
C MET A 48 11.12 -4.91 -4.06
N THR A 49 10.20 -5.80 -4.42
CA THR A 49 9.42 -5.70 -5.66
C THR A 49 7.95 -5.95 -5.35
N ALA A 50 7.05 -5.20 -5.96
CA ALA A 50 5.62 -5.42 -5.85
C ALA A 50 5.01 -5.66 -7.23
N THR A 51 4.27 -6.75 -7.36
CA THR A 51 3.54 -7.09 -8.58
C THR A 51 2.06 -7.18 -8.27
N CYS A 52 1.25 -6.45 -9.01
CA CYS A 52 -0.21 -6.49 -8.93
C CYS A 52 -0.76 -7.02 -10.24
N THR A 53 -1.65 -8.02 -10.15
CA THR A 53 -2.42 -8.52 -11.30
C THR A 53 -3.88 -8.14 -11.12
N LEU A 54 -4.39 -7.38 -12.09
CA LEU A 54 -5.77 -6.89 -12.15
C LEU A 54 -6.51 -7.62 -13.28
N PRO A 55 -7.43 -8.54 -12.96
CA PRO A 55 -8.18 -9.25 -13.98
C PRO A 55 -9.12 -8.32 -14.76
N LYS A 56 -9.40 -8.66 -16.02
CA LYS A 56 -10.34 -7.91 -16.88
C LYS A 56 -11.71 -7.67 -16.25
N ASN A 57 -12.19 -8.57 -15.39
CA ASN A 57 -13.48 -8.41 -14.73
C ASN A 57 -13.54 -7.28 -13.69
N LEU A 58 -12.39 -6.71 -13.29
CA LEU A 58 -12.33 -5.48 -12.49
C LEU A 58 -12.86 -4.25 -13.26
N PHE A 59 -12.98 -4.37 -14.58
CA PHE A 59 -13.38 -3.31 -15.47
C PHE A 59 -14.79 -3.59 -16.01
N ALA A 60 -15.66 -2.58 -15.94
CA ALA A 60 -16.99 -2.62 -16.53
C ALA A 60 -16.93 -2.59 -18.06
N GLU A 61 -15.93 -1.90 -18.61
CA GLU A 61 -15.58 -1.91 -20.04
C GLU A 61 -14.07 -2.07 -20.16
N TYR A 62 -13.63 -2.94 -21.06
CA TYR A 62 -12.22 -3.24 -21.26
C TYR A 62 -11.94 -3.49 -22.73
N ALA A 63 -11.42 -2.47 -23.40
CA ALA A 63 -11.01 -2.49 -24.79
C ALA A 63 -9.54 -2.09 -24.87
N VAL A 64 -8.68 -3.09 -25.11
CA VAL A 64 -7.23 -2.95 -25.03
C VAL A 64 -6.58 -3.61 -26.24
N VAL A 65 -5.64 -2.89 -26.83
CA VAL A 65 -4.57 -3.42 -27.67
C VAL A 65 -3.36 -3.57 -26.75
N GLU A 66 -2.68 -4.72 -26.81
CA GLU A 66 -1.54 -5.02 -25.93
C GLU A 66 -0.55 -3.86 -25.92
N THR A 67 -0.37 -3.26 -24.74
CA THR A 67 0.37 -2.01 -24.58
C THR A 67 1.13 -2.03 -23.26
N ARG A 68 2.35 -1.50 -23.29
CA ARG A 68 3.21 -1.38 -22.12
C ARG A 68 3.80 0.02 -22.00
N PHE A 69 3.81 0.58 -20.81
CA PHE A 69 4.46 1.85 -20.50
C PHE A 69 4.78 1.93 -19.00
N ALA A 70 5.64 2.88 -18.62
CA ALA A 70 5.90 3.19 -17.24
C ALA A 70 5.05 4.39 -16.78
N LEU A 71 4.47 4.30 -15.58
CA LEU A 71 3.59 5.30 -14.99
C LEU A 71 3.98 5.56 -13.54
N HIS A 72 3.95 6.82 -13.13
CA HIS A 72 4.19 7.20 -11.74
C HIS A 72 2.92 6.93 -10.89
N ILE A 73 3.04 6.02 -9.92
CA ILE A 73 1.89 5.52 -9.15
C ILE A 73 1.26 6.59 -8.26
N PRO A 74 2.00 7.40 -7.49
CA PRO A 74 1.41 8.46 -6.67
C PRO A 74 0.55 9.42 -7.50
N THR A 75 0.99 9.82 -8.70
CA THR A 75 0.18 10.70 -9.56
C THR A 75 -1.09 10.03 -10.10
N LEU A 76 -1.09 8.71 -10.28
CA LEU A 76 -2.30 7.97 -10.63
C LEU A 76 -3.29 7.91 -9.46
N ILE A 77 -2.77 7.67 -8.25
CA ILE A 77 -3.57 7.70 -7.03
C ILE A 77 -4.20 9.09 -6.85
N ASP A 78 -3.41 10.15 -6.97
CA ASP A 78 -3.90 11.54 -6.85
C ASP A 78 -4.96 11.87 -7.89
N ALA A 79 -4.75 11.45 -9.15
CA ALA A 79 -5.72 11.65 -10.23
C ALA A 79 -7.06 10.98 -9.93
N LEU A 80 -7.04 9.76 -9.38
CA LEU A 80 -8.24 9.03 -9.00
C LEU A 80 -8.93 9.61 -7.75
N LEU A 81 -8.19 10.32 -6.92
CA LEU A 81 -8.68 10.95 -5.69
C LEU A 81 -9.02 12.44 -5.84
N MET A 82 -8.99 13.00 -7.05
CA MET A 82 -9.33 14.43 -7.25
C MET A 82 -10.75 14.79 -6.80
N LEU A 83 -11.69 13.84 -6.80
CA LEU A 83 -13.04 14.05 -6.26
C LEU A 83 -13.08 14.00 -4.71
N GLY A 84 -11.99 13.62 -4.06
CA GLY A 84 -11.89 13.37 -2.63
C GLY A 84 -12.14 11.90 -2.27
N PRO A 85 -11.48 11.38 -1.22
CA PRO A 85 -11.53 9.96 -0.84
C PRO A 85 -12.94 9.49 -0.41
N SER A 86 -13.77 10.38 0.11
CA SER A 86 -15.15 10.10 0.51
C SER A 86 -16.12 10.00 -0.68
N VAL A 87 -15.71 10.48 -1.86
CA VAL A 87 -16.54 10.54 -3.07
C VAL A 87 -16.21 9.39 -4.02
N VAL A 88 -15.01 8.82 -3.94
CA VAL A 88 -14.62 7.66 -4.73
C VAL A 88 -15.29 6.41 -4.17
N THR A 89 -16.41 6.06 -4.79
CA THR A 89 -17.23 4.91 -4.43
C THR A 89 -17.34 3.97 -5.64
N ALA A 90 -17.97 2.81 -5.45
CA ALA A 90 -18.26 1.90 -6.56
C ALA A 90 -19.14 2.54 -7.65
N SER A 91 -19.90 3.60 -7.34
CA SER A 91 -20.72 4.29 -8.32
C SER A 91 -19.97 5.36 -9.12
N THR A 92 -18.78 5.76 -8.68
CA THR A 92 -17.97 6.76 -9.38
C THR A 92 -17.53 6.21 -10.74
N ARG A 93 -17.90 6.90 -11.82
CA ARG A 93 -17.46 6.52 -13.16
C ARG A 93 -16.03 6.99 -13.34
N ALA A 94 -15.09 6.04 -13.27
CA ALA A 94 -13.68 6.27 -13.52
C ALA A 94 -13.24 5.56 -14.80
N VAL A 95 -12.66 6.31 -15.74
CA VAL A 95 -12.20 5.83 -17.04
C VAL A 95 -10.70 6.07 -17.17
N LEU A 96 -10.00 5.06 -17.66
CA LEU A 96 -8.58 5.10 -18.03
C LEU A 96 -8.51 4.97 -19.56
N ALA A 97 -7.95 5.97 -20.23
CA ALA A 97 -7.78 5.95 -21.68
C ALA A 97 -6.34 6.28 -22.05
N TYR A 98 -5.77 5.51 -22.97
CA TYR A 98 -4.43 5.75 -23.52
C TYR A 98 -4.55 5.89 -25.05
N PRO A 99 -4.57 7.13 -25.57
CA PRO A 99 -4.44 7.35 -27.00
C PRO A 99 -3.00 7.05 -27.44
N THR A 100 -2.87 6.43 -28.63
CA THR A 100 -1.58 6.03 -29.21
C THR A 100 -0.66 7.19 -29.53
N ASP A 101 -1.22 8.38 -29.75
CA ASP A 101 -0.52 9.48 -30.41
C ASP A 101 0.18 10.41 -29.39
N ASP A 102 -0.34 10.47 -28.16
CA ASP A 102 0.11 11.44 -27.14
C ASP A 102 1.02 10.84 -26.07
N ALA A 103 1.16 9.51 -26.00
CA ALA A 103 1.89 8.79 -24.97
C ALA A 103 1.56 9.25 -23.53
N LYS A 104 0.29 9.57 -23.27
CA LYS A 104 -0.19 10.04 -21.96
C LYS A 104 -1.44 9.26 -21.56
N LEU A 105 -1.53 8.94 -20.28
CA LEU A 105 -2.70 8.26 -19.72
C LEU A 105 -3.72 9.33 -19.28
N LEU A 106 -4.88 9.31 -19.91
CA LEU A 106 -6.02 10.12 -19.49
C LEU A 106 -6.81 9.37 -18.41
N VAL A 107 -7.05 10.05 -17.30
CA VAL A 107 -7.94 9.61 -16.22
C VAL A 107 -9.14 10.53 -16.20
N GLU A 108 -10.33 9.99 -16.44
CA GLU A 108 -11.58 10.74 -16.36
C GLU A 108 -12.40 10.28 -15.16
N LEU A 109 -12.88 11.23 -14.36
CA LEU A 109 -13.77 10.99 -13.25
C LEU A 109 -15.07 11.75 -13.47
N THR A 110 -16.19 11.03 -13.49
CA THR A 110 -17.53 11.64 -13.44
C THR A 110 -18.15 11.37 -12.07
N PRO A 111 -18.40 12.40 -11.25
CA PRO A 111 -19.11 12.25 -10.00
C PRO A 111 -20.55 11.81 -10.28
N THR A 112 -21.07 10.92 -9.45
CA THR A 112 -22.49 10.57 -9.47
C THR A 112 -23.31 11.66 -8.80
N ASP A 113 -24.39 12.11 -9.43
CA ASP A 113 -25.25 13.28 -9.11
C ASP A 113 -25.81 13.38 -7.68
N ARG A 114 -25.49 12.47 -6.76
CA ARG A 114 -25.99 12.51 -5.37
C ARG A 114 -25.44 13.67 -4.53
N PHE A 115 -24.50 14.46 -5.07
CA PHE A 115 -23.96 15.66 -4.41
C PHE A 115 -24.69 16.96 -4.78
N SER A 116 -25.77 16.91 -5.57
CA SER A 116 -26.73 18.01 -5.59
C SER A 116 -27.47 18.00 -4.24
N GLY A 117 -26.90 18.70 -3.26
CA GLY A 117 -27.35 18.75 -1.88
C GLY A 117 -28.85 19.01 -1.76
N GLY A 118 -29.49 18.32 -0.81
CA GLY A 118 -30.90 18.47 -0.44
C GLY A 118 -31.22 19.81 0.23
N GLY A 119 -30.98 20.92 -0.48
CA GLY A 119 -31.61 22.20 -0.20
C GLY A 119 -32.98 22.28 -0.89
N PRO A 120 -33.94 23.01 -0.32
CA PRO A 120 -35.23 23.22 -0.98
C PRO A 120 -35.02 23.90 -2.35
N PRO A 121 -35.88 23.63 -3.34
CA PRO A 121 -35.71 24.11 -4.71
C PRO A 121 -35.93 25.62 -4.76
N THR A 122 -34.88 26.41 -4.56
CA THR A 122 -34.88 27.81 -4.97
C THR A 122 -34.57 27.87 -6.45
N GLN A 123 -35.67 27.95 -7.21
CA GLN A 123 -35.79 28.30 -8.61
C GLN A 123 -34.78 29.39 -9.03
N LEU A 124 -33.63 28.99 -9.56
CA LEU A 124 -32.71 29.77 -10.43
C LEU A 124 -31.49 28.89 -10.76
N ASP A 125 -31.62 27.96 -11.71
CA ASP A 125 -30.45 27.51 -12.48
C ASP A 125 -30.89 26.90 -13.82
N LEU A 126 -31.10 27.78 -14.80
CA LEU A 126 -31.22 27.44 -16.23
C LEU A 126 -29.83 27.39 -16.87
N SER A 127 -28.96 26.52 -16.34
CA SER A 127 -27.73 26.10 -17.02
C SER A 127 -27.89 24.63 -17.43
N PRO A 128 -27.52 24.21 -18.66
CA PRO A 128 -27.55 22.81 -19.06
C PRO A 128 -26.44 22.09 -18.29
N GLY A 129 -26.74 21.69 -17.06
CA GLY A 129 -25.80 21.12 -16.10
C GLY A 129 -25.34 19.73 -16.52
N GLY A 130 -24.38 19.66 -17.43
CA GLY A 130 -23.61 18.45 -17.66
C GLY A 130 -22.89 18.06 -16.39
N ALA A 131 -22.96 16.78 -16.02
CA ALA A 131 -22.18 16.22 -14.92
C ALA A 131 -20.71 16.69 -15.06
N ARG A 132 -20.17 17.34 -14.04
CA ARG A 132 -18.81 17.89 -14.08
C ARG A 132 -17.80 16.75 -14.22
N VAL A 133 -17.25 16.56 -15.42
CA VAL A 133 -16.17 15.60 -15.65
C VAL A 133 -14.85 16.23 -15.26
N LEU A 134 -14.10 15.54 -14.40
CA LEU A 134 -12.71 15.87 -14.12
C LEU A 134 -11.80 15.01 -14.99
N GLN A 135 -10.81 15.63 -15.61
CA GLN A 135 -9.83 14.96 -16.46
C GLN A 135 -8.42 15.25 -15.96
N SER A 136 -7.62 14.21 -15.83
CA SER A 136 -6.19 14.30 -15.51
C SER A 136 -5.40 13.62 -16.61
N LEU A 137 -4.37 14.30 -17.09
CA LEU A 137 -3.48 13.79 -18.13
C LEU A 137 -2.12 13.45 -17.52
N LEU A 138 -1.80 12.17 -17.44
CA LEU A 138 -0.63 11.65 -16.74
C LEU A 138 0.47 11.32 -17.76
N VAL A 139 1.69 11.75 -17.44
CA VAL A 139 2.86 11.47 -18.27
C VAL A 139 3.24 9.99 -18.15
N THR A 140 3.49 9.34 -19.28
CA THR A 140 4.06 7.99 -19.32
C THR A 140 5.50 8.03 -19.82
N ARG A 141 6.27 6.99 -19.49
CA ARG A 141 7.64 6.79 -19.95
C ARG A 141 7.75 5.45 -20.67
N ASN A 142 8.82 5.28 -21.44
CA ASN A 142 9.17 3.97 -21.97
C ASN A 142 9.53 3.01 -20.83
N VAL A 143 9.20 1.73 -21.02
CA VAL A 143 9.54 0.66 -20.08
C VAL A 143 11.05 0.44 -20.10
N ARG A 144 11.64 0.12 -18.95
CA ARG A 144 13.05 -0.26 -18.84
C ARG A 144 13.30 -1.60 -19.54
N ASP A 145 14.49 -1.79 -20.10
CA ASP A 145 14.86 -3.04 -20.79
C ASP A 145 14.95 -4.23 -19.83
N HIS A 146 15.30 -3.98 -18.58
CA HIS A 146 15.42 -4.97 -17.52
C HIS A 146 14.62 -4.53 -16.30
N LEU A 147 13.69 -5.39 -15.89
CA LEU A 147 12.94 -5.23 -14.64
C LEU A 147 13.66 -6.00 -13.54
N LEU A 148 13.63 -5.46 -12.33
CA LEU A 148 14.16 -6.14 -11.15
C LEU A 148 13.32 -7.38 -10.85
N ASP A 149 13.96 -8.55 -10.88
CA ASP A 149 13.36 -9.81 -10.45
C ASP A 149 14.17 -10.37 -9.28
N LEU A 150 13.52 -10.46 -8.11
CA LEU A 150 14.11 -11.02 -6.89
C LEU A 150 14.11 -12.56 -6.90
N ARG A 151 13.56 -13.20 -7.94
CA ARG A 151 13.63 -14.66 -8.18
C ARG A 151 13.04 -15.51 -7.05
N PHE A 152 12.03 -14.98 -6.35
CA PHE A 152 11.41 -15.67 -5.21
C PHE A 152 10.92 -17.08 -5.56
N SER A 153 10.36 -17.24 -6.76
CA SER A 153 9.82 -18.50 -7.28
C SER A 153 10.89 -19.52 -7.71
N GLU A 154 12.15 -19.11 -7.87
CA GLU A 154 13.25 -20.03 -8.21
C GLU A 154 13.68 -20.87 -6.99
N ALA A 155 13.34 -20.43 -5.78
CA ALA A 155 13.64 -21.13 -4.53
C ALA A 155 12.42 -21.88 -3.99
N ALA A 156 12.66 -23.03 -3.35
CA ALA A 156 11.60 -23.84 -2.74
C ALA A 156 10.91 -23.06 -1.61
N LEU A 157 9.58 -23.13 -1.54
CA LEU A 157 8.80 -22.57 -0.45
C LEU A 157 8.98 -23.43 0.81
N LEU A 158 9.39 -22.83 1.93
CA LEU A 158 9.61 -23.53 3.20
C LEU A 158 8.40 -23.47 4.13
N ALA A 159 7.81 -22.28 4.26
CA ALA A 159 6.66 -22.07 5.13
C ALA A 159 5.71 -21.03 4.55
N GLN A 160 4.43 -21.20 4.86
CA GLN A 160 3.37 -20.30 4.47
C GLN A 160 2.32 -20.21 5.56
N VAL A 161 1.80 -19.01 5.79
CA VAL A 161 0.65 -18.78 6.67
C VAL A 161 -0.25 -17.72 6.07
N THR A 162 -1.56 -17.90 6.16
CA THR A 162 -2.56 -16.92 5.78
C THR A 162 -3.24 -16.41 7.04
N LEU A 163 -3.23 -15.09 7.20
CA LEU A 163 -3.74 -14.38 8.36
C LEU A 163 -4.80 -13.36 7.91
N GLN A 164 -5.66 -12.95 8.84
CA GLN A 164 -6.45 -11.74 8.68
C GLN A 164 -5.51 -10.53 8.59
N GLY A 165 -5.72 -9.72 7.56
CA GLY A 165 -4.84 -8.59 7.26
C GLY A 165 -4.81 -7.57 8.40
N ASP A 166 -5.95 -7.29 9.03
CA ASP A 166 -6.03 -6.32 10.13
C ASP A 166 -5.16 -6.75 11.32
N THR A 167 -5.20 -8.03 11.69
CA THR A 167 -4.33 -8.57 12.74
C THR A 167 -2.85 -8.33 12.46
N VAL A 168 -2.38 -8.60 11.24
CA VAL A 168 -0.97 -8.37 10.88
C VAL A 168 -0.62 -6.89 10.91
N ARG A 169 -1.53 -6.04 10.42
CA ARG A 169 -1.33 -4.58 10.39
C ARG A 169 -1.28 -3.98 11.80
N ASP A 170 -2.12 -4.46 12.72
CA ASP A 170 -2.11 -4.04 14.12
C ASP A 170 -0.78 -4.42 14.79
N LEU A 171 -0.30 -5.66 14.58
CA LEU A 171 1.00 -6.10 15.10
C LEU A 171 2.16 -5.24 14.55
N ILE A 172 2.11 -4.89 13.27
CA ILE A 172 3.12 -3.99 12.67
C ILE A 172 3.04 -2.58 13.25
N ALA A 173 1.83 -2.10 13.55
CA ALA A 173 1.66 -0.80 14.20
C ALA A 173 2.34 -0.78 15.58
N ASP A 174 2.28 -1.88 16.34
CA ASP A 174 2.97 -2.02 17.62
C ASP A 174 4.51 -1.95 17.46
N PHE A 175 5.08 -2.69 16.49
CA PHE A 175 6.52 -2.61 16.21
C PHE A 175 6.97 -1.23 15.74
N THR A 176 6.12 -0.56 14.95
CA THR A 176 6.37 0.81 14.48
C THR A 176 6.32 1.80 15.64
N ALA A 177 5.35 1.66 16.54
CA ALA A 177 5.21 2.48 17.75
C ALA A 177 6.40 2.27 18.71
N ALA A 178 6.87 1.03 18.84
CA ALA A 178 8.09 0.68 19.59
C ALA A 178 9.38 1.08 18.86
N GLN A 179 9.29 1.66 17.66
CA GLN A 179 10.41 2.09 16.82
C GLN A 179 11.43 0.98 16.53
N CYS A 180 10.98 -0.28 16.49
CA CYS A 180 11.83 -1.40 16.10
C CYS A 180 12.36 -1.17 14.68
N THR A 181 13.67 -1.33 14.47
CA THR A 181 14.30 -1.18 13.15
C THR A 181 14.08 -2.41 12.28
N GLU A 182 13.99 -3.57 12.92
CA GLU A 182 14.00 -4.88 12.27
C GLU A 182 12.97 -5.80 12.92
N VAL A 183 12.36 -6.67 12.12
CA VAL A 183 11.42 -7.69 12.59
C VAL A 183 11.87 -9.07 12.11
N SER A 184 12.04 -9.97 13.07
CA SER A 184 12.21 -11.40 12.82
C SER A 184 10.84 -12.06 12.79
N ILE A 185 10.55 -12.79 11.71
CA ILE A 185 9.29 -13.49 11.48
C ILE A 185 9.59 -14.98 11.50
N ARG A 186 8.90 -15.74 12.34
CA ARG A 186 8.97 -17.20 12.37
C ARG A 186 7.58 -17.79 12.17
N ILE A 187 7.46 -18.67 11.18
CA ILE A 187 6.27 -19.47 10.93
C ILE A 187 6.59 -20.89 11.41
N ASP A 188 5.80 -21.40 12.35
CA ASP A 188 5.97 -22.73 12.94
C ASP A 188 4.64 -23.49 12.94
N PRO A 189 4.56 -24.69 12.35
CA PRO A 189 3.32 -25.48 12.29
C PRO A 189 2.68 -25.78 13.65
N LYS A 190 3.47 -25.82 14.73
CA LYS A 190 3.00 -26.18 16.07
C LYS A 190 2.62 -24.96 16.89
N VAL A 191 3.35 -23.87 16.74
CA VAL A 191 3.19 -22.67 17.58
C VAL A 191 2.32 -21.62 16.88
N GLY A 192 2.38 -21.52 15.56
CA GLY A 192 1.76 -20.47 14.75
C GLY A 192 2.80 -19.49 14.22
N VAL A 193 2.53 -18.20 14.36
CA VAL A 193 3.42 -17.13 13.88
C VAL A 193 3.99 -16.36 15.06
N ILE A 194 5.30 -16.14 15.05
CA ILE A 194 6.01 -15.32 16.02
C ILE A 194 6.65 -14.16 15.28
N LEU A 195 6.38 -12.93 15.73
CA LEU A 195 6.99 -11.71 15.23
C LEU A 195 7.78 -11.07 16.36
N ARG A 196 9.09 -10.86 16.17
CA ARG A 196 9.97 -10.24 17.16
C ARG A 196 10.61 -8.99 16.58
N GLY A 197 10.22 -7.83 17.10
CA GLY A 197 10.80 -6.53 16.78
C GLY A 197 12.05 -6.27 17.61
N GLU A 198 13.13 -5.85 16.95
CA GLU A 198 14.45 -5.57 17.53
C GLU A 198 14.93 -4.17 17.15
N GLY A 199 15.96 -3.68 17.87
CA GLY A 199 16.66 -2.42 17.55
C GLY A 199 15.93 -1.13 17.92
N GLY A 200 14.78 -1.23 18.61
CA GLY A 200 14.05 -0.09 19.15
C GLY A 200 14.61 0.41 20.51
N PRO A 201 14.35 1.67 20.91
CA PRO A 201 14.80 2.22 22.19
C PRO A 201 14.04 1.65 23.41
N TYR A 202 12.90 1.00 23.18
CA TYR A 202 12.04 0.43 24.22
C TYR A 202 12.33 -1.05 24.51
N GLY A 203 13.39 -1.60 23.92
CA GLY A 203 13.74 -3.02 24.03
C GLY A 203 13.11 -3.86 22.92
N GLU A 204 13.11 -5.18 23.13
CA GLU A 204 12.55 -6.13 22.19
C GLU A 204 11.04 -6.28 22.41
N VAL A 205 10.28 -6.34 21.32
CA VAL A 205 8.84 -6.57 21.34
C VAL A 205 8.56 -7.90 20.67
N GLU A 206 7.78 -8.77 21.31
CA GLU A 206 7.42 -10.07 20.75
C GLU A 206 5.90 -10.21 20.71
N ALA A 207 5.39 -10.65 19.56
CA ALA A 207 3.98 -10.92 19.35
C ALA A 207 3.78 -12.34 18.79
N HIS A 208 2.73 -13.00 19.27
CA HIS A 208 2.41 -14.37 18.89
C HIS A 208 0.99 -14.46 18.35
N VAL A 209 0.85 -15.05 17.16
CA VAL A 209 -0.43 -15.51 16.64
C VAL A 209 -0.44 -17.03 16.74
N GLN A 210 -1.20 -17.55 17.69
CA GLN A 210 -1.26 -19.00 17.93
C GLN A 210 -1.85 -19.74 16.74
N ALA A 211 -1.38 -20.98 16.52
CA ALA A 211 -1.88 -21.86 15.46
C ALA A 211 -3.41 -22.11 15.53
N SER A 212 -4.00 -22.01 16.72
CA SER A 212 -5.44 -22.15 16.98
C SER A 212 -6.23 -20.85 16.93
N SER A 213 -5.59 -19.72 16.60
CA SER A 213 -6.24 -18.41 16.58
C SER A 213 -7.20 -18.27 15.40
N GLU A 214 -8.34 -17.61 15.59
CA GLU A 214 -9.31 -17.31 14.52
C GLU A 214 -8.76 -16.34 13.47
N SER A 215 -7.73 -15.57 13.82
CA SER A 215 -7.02 -14.69 12.89
C SER A 215 -6.11 -15.46 11.94
N LEU A 216 -5.82 -16.74 12.22
CA LEU A 216 -5.06 -17.63 11.36
C LEU A 216 -6.01 -18.45 10.48
N LEU A 217 -5.98 -18.17 9.18
CA LEU A 217 -6.90 -18.76 8.20
C LEU A 217 -6.34 -20.05 7.58
N SER A 218 -5.02 -20.15 7.42
CA SER A 218 -4.34 -21.38 6.98
C SER A 218 -2.88 -21.37 7.40
N LEU A 219 -2.32 -22.52 7.76
CA LEU A 219 -0.91 -22.68 8.14
C LEU A 219 -0.32 -23.90 7.44
N SER A 220 0.83 -23.73 6.79
CA SER A 220 1.59 -24.84 6.24
C SER A 220 2.06 -25.78 7.35
N ARG A 221 1.97 -27.09 7.12
CA ARG A 221 2.28 -28.12 8.12
C ARG A 221 3.66 -28.77 7.93
N GLU A 222 4.41 -28.34 6.92
CA GLU A 222 5.58 -29.07 6.44
C GLU A 222 6.84 -28.76 7.25
N GLN A 223 7.20 -27.47 7.36
CA GLN A 223 8.44 -27.06 8.01
C GLN A 223 8.27 -25.70 8.70
N SER A 224 9.03 -25.51 9.79
CA SER A 224 9.21 -24.18 10.39
C SER A 224 10.24 -23.38 9.60
N ALA A 225 9.96 -22.10 9.36
CA ALA A 225 10.91 -21.19 8.72
C ALA A 225 10.93 -19.83 9.42
N SER A 226 12.08 -19.16 9.36
CA SER A 226 12.24 -17.80 9.85
C SER A 226 12.86 -16.90 8.79
N THR A 227 12.59 -15.61 8.87
CA THR A 227 13.23 -14.56 8.08
C THR A 227 13.36 -13.29 8.93
N ARG A 228 14.24 -12.38 8.56
CA ARG A 228 14.45 -11.09 9.21
C ARG A 228 14.38 -10.01 8.15
N VAL A 229 13.60 -8.97 8.39
CA VAL A 229 13.39 -7.86 7.43
C VAL A 229 13.40 -6.53 8.18
N TYR A 230 13.65 -5.42 7.48
CA TYR A 230 13.42 -4.10 8.07
C TYR A 230 11.93 -3.91 8.36
N THR A 231 11.62 -3.33 9.52
CA THR A 231 10.23 -3.06 9.94
C THR A 231 9.49 -2.22 8.89
N HIS A 232 10.18 -1.26 8.28
CA HIS A 232 9.58 -0.40 7.26
C HIS A 232 9.23 -1.16 5.97
N HIS A 233 10.06 -2.12 5.53
CA HIS A 233 9.71 -2.97 4.38
C HIS A 233 8.54 -3.87 4.70
N LEU A 234 8.50 -4.45 5.91
CA LEU A 234 7.38 -5.26 6.35
C LEU A 234 6.08 -4.45 6.37
N ALA A 235 6.15 -3.21 6.86
CA ALA A 235 5.03 -2.29 6.86
C ALA A 235 4.50 -2.03 5.44
N LEU A 236 5.38 -1.64 4.52
CA LEU A 236 5.03 -1.42 3.11
C LEU A 236 4.47 -2.69 2.47
N ALA A 237 5.12 -3.83 2.68
CA ALA A 237 4.70 -5.12 2.13
C ALA A 237 3.33 -5.58 2.64
N CYS A 238 2.96 -5.23 3.88
CA CYS A 238 1.65 -5.53 4.45
C CYS A 238 0.60 -4.43 4.19
N GLY A 239 0.95 -3.39 3.44
CA GLY A 239 0.06 -2.28 3.11
C GLY A 239 -0.21 -1.32 4.27
N THR A 240 0.63 -1.34 5.32
CA THR A 240 0.60 -0.31 6.36
C THR A 240 1.44 0.88 5.92
N ARG A 241 0.81 2.06 5.92
CA ARG A 241 1.51 3.34 5.76
C ARG A 241 1.24 4.13 7.02
N GLY A 242 2.30 4.52 7.71
CA GLY A 242 2.28 5.15 9.04
C GLY A 242 1.01 5.97 9.31
N GLY A 243 0.06 5.33 9.99
CA GLY A 243 -1.08 5.96 10.60
C GLY A 243 -0.81 5.92 12.09
N ALA A 244 -0.70 7.08 12.73
CA ALA A 244 -0.61 7.14 14.17
C ALA A 244 -1.83 6.43 14.78
N ALA A 245 -1.57 5.64 15.83
CA ALA A 245 -2.55 5.00 16.67
C ALA A 245 -3.68 5.97 17.05
N GLY A 246 -4.84 5.81 16.41
CA GLY A 246 -6.09 6.24 16.99
C GLY A 246 -6.43 5.24 18.08
N GLY A 247 -5.97 5.49 19.31
CA GLY A 247 -6.33 4.70 20.48
C GLY A 247 -7.85 4.66 20.64
N GLY A 248 -8.48 3.60 20.13
CA GLY A 248 -9.88 3.26 20.37
C GLY A 248 -10.05 2.62 21.74
N GLY A 249 -9.82 3.42 22.79
CA GLY A 249 -10.23 3.08 24.15
C GLY A 249 -11.65 3.56 24.41
N GLY A 250 -12.49 2.65 24.90
CA GLY A 250 -13.93 2.83 25.11
C GLY A 250 -14.33 4.09 25.91
N GLY A 251 -15.56 4.51 25.66
CA GLY A 251 -16.12 5.74 26.18
C GLY A 251 -16.19 5.83 27.70
N SER A 252 -15.89 7.02 28.20
CA SER A 252 -16.57 7.59 29.36
C SER A 252 -16.52 9.11 29.26
N SER A 253 -17.72 9.70 29.27
CA SER A 253 -18.05 11.12 29.45
C SER A 253 -17.14 11.90 30.40
N GLY A 254 -16.77 13.14 30.04
CA GLY A 254 -16.33 14.14 31.03
C GLY A 254 -15.53 15.33 30.50
N ALA A 255 -16.21 16.47 30.32
CA ALA A 255 -15.77 17.85 30.60
C ALA A 255 -14.39 18.38 30.15
N GLY A 256 -14.44 19.37 29.24
CA GLY A 256 -13.94 20.74 29.44
C GLY A 256 -12.43 21.00 29.52
N GLY A 257 -11.95 21.94 28.69
CA GLY A 257 -10.70 22.66 28.99
C GLY A 257 -9.95 23.16 27.77
N ALA A 258 -10.14 24.43 27.43
CA ALA A 258 -9.31 25.18 26.51
C ALA A 258 -7.89 25.40 27.11
N GLY A 259 -6.85 25.31 26.28
CA GLY A 259 -5.49 25.62 26.70
C GLY A 259 -4.50 25.58 25.53
N GLY A 260 -4.29 26.74 24.90
CA GLY A 260 -3.24 26.93 23.91
C GLY A 260 -1.85 26.95 24.55
N GLY A 261 -0.91 26.22 23.96
CA GLY A 261 0.49 26.18 24.36
C GLY A 261 1.40 26.22 23.14
N ARG A 262 1.89 27.42 22.81
CA ARG A 262 2.99 27.64 21.88
C ARG A 262 4.28 27.06 22.48
N LEU A 263 4.98 26.21 21.76
CA LEU A 263 6.41 25.98 21.97
C LEU A 263 7.18 26.32 20.69
N ARG A 264 8.19 27.16 20.88
CA ARG A 264 9.00 27.87 19.88
C ARG A 264 10.46 27.49 20.15
N GLY A 265 11.21 27.18 19.08
CA GLY A 265 12.67 27.03 19.07
C GLY A 265 13.15 25.59 19.25
N THR A 266 14.16 25.10 18.53
CA THR A 266 15.37 25.76 18.04
C THR A 266 15.95 24.99 16.84
N GLY A 267 16.59 25.72 15.92
CA GLY A 267 17.28 25.13 14.77
C GLY A 267 18.67 24.63 15.10
N VAL A 268 19.13 23.62 14.37
CA VAL A 268 20.56 23.27 14.23
C VAL A 268 20.84 23.00 12.75
N VAL A 269 21.89 23.67 12.29
CA VAL A 269 22.46 23.64 10.93
C VAL A 269 23.63 22.65 10.92
N GLY A 270 23.74 21.85 9.86
CA GLY A 270 25.02 21.34 9.34
C GLY A 270 25.29 19.84 9.46
N GLY A 271 25.74 19.23 8.36
CA GLY A 271 26.47 17.96 8.36
C GLY A 271 26.26 17.10 7.11
N GLY A 272 27.32 16.87 6.33
CA GLY A 272 27.28 16.29 4.99
C GLY A 272 26.81 14.84 4.90
N SER A 273 26.17 14.52 3.78
CA SER A 273 25.67 13.19 3.43
C SER A 273 26.79 12.31 2.90
N SER A 274 27.14 11.26 3.65
CA SER A 274 27.88 10.11 3.13
C SER A 274 26.90 8.93 3.07
N ALA A 275 26.33 8.70 1.89
CA ALA A 275 25.55 7.51 1.58
C ALA A 275 26.52 6.37 1.24
N ARG A 276 26.78 5.47 2.18
CA ARG A 276 27.49 4.21 1.88
C ARG A 276 27.20 3.02 2.77
N ASP A 277 26.47 3.20 3.86
CA ASP A 277 25.94 2.09 4.65
C ASP A 277 24.43 2.21 4.65
N GLY A 278 23.70 1.13 4.37
CA GLY A 278 22.22 1.06 4.31
C GLY A 278 21.50 1.35 5.63
N ARG A 279 22.03 2.23 6.46
CA ARG A 279 21.32 2.91 7.55
C ARG A 279 20.55 4.06 6.94
N LEU A 280 19.22 3.97 7.04
CA LEU A 280 18.28 5.03 6.71
C LEU A 280 18.79 6.38 7.22
N SER A 281 18.63 7.43 6.42
CA SER A 281 18.89 8.78 6.88
C SER A 281 17.95 9.07 8.05
N SER A 282 18.41 9.79 9.07
CA SER A 282 17.57 10.21 10.22
C SER A 282 16.26 10.87 9.77
N THR A 283 16.24 11.45 8.58
CA THR A 283 15.07 12.00 7.88
C THR A 283 13.95 10.99 7.57
N ASP A 284 14.23 9.70 7.37
CA ASP A 284 13.20 8.69 7.03
C ASP A 284 12.46 8.18 8.28
N TYR A 285 13.18 8.05 9.40
CA TYR A 285 12.59 7.80 10.73
C TYR A 285 11.75 9.00 11.18
N ILE A 286 12.29 10.20 10.95
CA ILE A 286 11.57 11.43 11.23
C ILE A 286 10.34 11.54 10.33
N LEU A 287 10.37 11.15 9.05
CA LEU A 287 9.20 11.24 8.16
C LEU A 287 8.05 10.28 8.50
N MET A 288 8.32 9.11 9.10
CA MET A 288 7.25 8.28 9.68
C MET A 288 6.56 8.97 10.87
N GLY A 289 7.27 9.79 11.65
CA GLY A 289 6.72 10.56 12.76
C GLY A 289 6.27 11.99 12.42
N LEU A 290 6.76 12.58 11.33
CA LEU A 290 6.64 14.01 10.98
C LEU A 290 5.72 14.25 9.77
N ALA A 291 5.18 13.19 9.16
CA ALA A 291 3.92 13.26 8.39
C ALA A 291 2.72 13.79 9.22
N VAL A 292 2.94 14.09 10.51
CA VAL A 292 1.97 14.61 11.48
C VAL A 292 2.02 16.15 11.61
N SER A 293 3.01 16.86 11.05
CA SER A 293 3.23 18.29 11.38
C SER A 293 3.03 19.30 10.25
N ALA A 294 2.61 18.89 9.05
CA ALA A 294 2.32 19.81 7.95
C ALA A 294 0.88 19.64 7.46
N GLY A 295 -0.07 20.30 8.13
CA GLY A 295 -1.44 20.41 7.62
C GLY A 295 -2.52 20.48 8.69
N SER A 296 -2.48 21.49 9.56
CA SER A 296 -3.64 21.89 10.37
C SER A 296 -4.71 22.53 9.47
N SER A 297 -5.40 21.71 8.66
CA SER A 297 -6.75 21.96 8.15
C SER A 297 -7.21 20.78 7.28
N GLY A 298 -7.96 19.85 7.86
CA GLY A 298 -8.85 18.93 7.14
C GLY A 298 -8.26 17.62 6.60
N GLY A 299 -8.55 16.50 7.27
CA GLY A 299 -8.92 15.23 6.63
C GLY A 299 -7.85 14.35 5.95
N GLY A 300 -6.55 14.61 6.08
CA GLY A 300 -5.52 13.85 5.33
C GLY A 300 -5.06 12.52 5.92
N ALA A 301 -5.27 12.26 7.22
CA ALA A 301 -4.67 11.11 7.92
C ALA A 301 -5.41 9.76 7.73
N ALA A 302 -6.56 9.74 7.05
CA ALA A 302 -7.42 8.56 6.93
C ALA A 302 -7.31 7.80 5.60
N VAL A 303 -6.64 8.34 4.58
CA VAL A 303 -6.70 7.72 3.23
C VAL A 303 -5.86 6.45 3.14
N GLY A 304 -4.70 6.41 3.82
CA GLY A 304 -3.86 5.22 3.91
C GLY A 304 -4.52 4.06 4.67
N THR A 305 -5.39 4.36 5.64
CA THR A 305 -6.17 3.35 6.39
C THR A 305 -7.45 2.94 5.66
N LEU A 306 -8.04 3.82 4.84
CA LEU A 306 -9.24 3.51 4.04
C LEU A 306 -8.95 2.55 2.87
N PHE A 307 -7.74 2.59 2.30
CA PHE A 307 -7.38 1.81 1.11
C PHE A 307 -6.12 0.95 1.28
N GLY A 308 -5.54 0.85 2.49
CA GLY A 308 -4.31 0.10 2.74
C GLY A 308 -4.54 -1.41 2.89
N GLY A 309 -3.93 -2.21 2.00
CA GLY A 309 -3.88 -3.67 2.08
C GLY A 309 -5.22 -4.38 1.86
N PHE A 310 -5.16 -5.71 1.71
CA PHE A 310 -6.35 -6.54 1.59
C PHE A 310 -6.66 -7.27 2.90
N GLU A 311 -7.84 -7.89 2.95
CA GLU A 311 -8.38 -8.56 4.14
C GLU A 311 -7.66 -9.87 4.48
N ARG A 312 -7.06 -10.53 3.49
CA ARG A 312 -6.27 -11.75 3.70
C ARG A 312 -4.83 -11.48 3.27
N LEU A 313 -3.90 -11.71 4.18
CA LEU A 313 -2.47 -11.65 3.92
C LEU A 313 -1.87 -13.04 4.06
N THR A 314 -1.17 -13.47 3.03
CA THR A 314 -0.40 -14.72 3.05
C THR A 314 1.08 -14.38 3.13
N LEU A 315 1.72 -14.75 4.24
CA LEU A 315 3.17 -14.64 4.40
C LEU A 315 3.81 -15.95 3.94
N GLN A 316 4.81 -15.86 3.08
CA GLN A 316 5.54 -16.98 2.51
C GLN A 316 7.05 -16.77 2.71
N ILE A 317 7.75 -17.81 3.17
CA ILE A 317 9.20 -17.81 3.34
C ILE A 317 9.77 -18.92 2.46
N ASN A 318 10.72 -18.57 1.58
CA ASN A 318 11.39 -19.53 0.71
C ASN A 318 12.76 -19.99 1.29
N ALA A 319 13.43 -20.89 0.57
CA ALA A 319 14.72 -21.46 0.97
C ALA A 319 15.84 -20.43 1.08
N GLN A 320 15.73 -19.31 0.37
CA GLN A 320 16.65 -18.18 0.44
C GLN A 320 16.27 -17.19 1.57
N ARG A 321 15.32 -17.55 2.43
CA ARG A 321 14.79 -16.71 3.52
C ARG A 321 14.13 -15.41 3.05
N GLN A 322 13.84 -15.25 1.77
CA GLN A 322 13.07 -14.11 1.28
C GLN A 322 11.65 -14.18 1.82
N LEU A 323 11.03 -13.01 2.01
CA LEU A 323 9.64 -12.89 2.42
C LEU A 323 8.79 -12.50 1.22
N SER A 324 7.72 -13.24 0.98
CA SER A 324 6.65 -12.84 0.05
C SER A 324 5.37 -12.60 0.84
N VAL A 325 4.73 -11.45 0.61
CA VAL A 325 3.44 -11.07 1.18
C VAL A 325 2.43 -10.99 0.04
N LEU A 326 1.53 -11.96 0.00
CA LEU A 326 0.45 -12.03 -0.97
C LEU A 326 -0.85 -11.49 -0.35
N HIS A 327 -1.39 -10.46 -0.98
CA HIS A 327 -2.66 -9.83 -0.65
C HIS A 327 -3.78 -10.42 -1.48
N THR A 328 -4.85 -10.88 -0.82
CA THR A 328 -6.04 -11.43 -1.49
C THR A 328 -7.32 -10.86 -0.88
N GLN A 329 -8.32 -10.65 -1.73
CA GLN A 329 -9.65 -10.20 -1.32
C GLN A 329 -10.45 -11.38 -0.70
N ARG A 330 -11.28 -11.09 0.31
CA ARG A 330 -11.88 -12.13 1.16
C ARG A 330 -12.86 -13.03 0.41
N ASP A 331 -13.83 -12.57 -0.38
CA ASP A 331 -14.76 -13.48 -1.07
C ASP A 331 -15.66 -12.76 -2.10
N HIS A 332 -15.12 -12.30 -3.24
CA HIS A 332 -15.94 -11.82 -4.37
C HIS A 332 -15.29 -12.16 -5.73
N GLU A 333 -16.09 -12.16 -6.81
CA GLU A 333 -15.73 -12.58 -8.18
C GLU A 333 -14.44 -11.95 -8.77
N LEU A 334 -13.92 -10.88 -8.15
CA LEU A 334 -12.75 -10.13 -8.58
C LEU A 334 -11.49 -10.66 -7.90
N LYS A 335 -10.73 -11.49 -8.63
CA LYS A 335 -9.44 -12.06 -8.17
C LYS A 335 -8.29 -11.06 -8.34
N VAL A 336 -8.32 -9.95 -7.61
CA VAL A 336 -7.16 -9.06 -7.52
C VAL A 336 -6.14 -9.67 -6.59
N SER A 337 -4.89 -9.79 -7.05
CA SER A 337 -3.77 -10.26 -6.25
C SER A 337 -2.62 -9.26 -6.31
N VAL A 338 -2.08 -8.90 -5.14
CA VAL A 338 -0.85 -8.12 -5.04
C VAL A 338 0.18 -8.95 -4.28
N THR A 339 1.34 -9.14 -4.87
CA THR A 339 2.46 -9.85 -4.25
C THR A 339 3.58 -8.87 -4.03
N VAL A 340 4.05 -8.76 -2.79
CA VAL A 340 5.24 -7.98 -2.44
C VAL A 340 6.33 -8.93 -1.97
N VAL A 341 7.47 -8.93 -2.64
CA VAL A 341 8.65 -9.71 -2.26
C VAL A 341 9.66 -8.78 -1.62
N VAL A 342 10.21 -9.18 -0.48
CA VAL A 342 11.19 -8.44 0.32
C VAL A 342 12.42 -9.31 0.54
N MET A 343 13.59 -8.75 0.26
CA MET A 343 14.88 -9.38 0.55
C MET A 343 15.12 -9.47 2.06
N PRO A 344 15.68 -10.59 2.55
CA PRO A 344 16.00 -10.72 3.96
C PRO A 344 17.21 -9.84 4.33
N LEU A 345 17.27 -9.44 5.60
CA LEU A 345 18.49 -8.94 6.20
C LEU A 345 19.46 -10.10 6.34
N SER A 346 20.59 -10.00 5.65
CA SER A 346 21.67 -10.96 5.78
C SER A 346 22.36 -10.74 7.13
N SER A 347 22.22 -11.68 8.06
CA SER A 347 23.09 -11.70 9.24
C SER A 347 24.47 -12.22 8.83
N VAL A 348 25.54 -11.59 9.28
CA VAL A 348 26.92 -12.10 9.15
C VAL A 348 27.05 -13.51 9.76
N TYR A 349 26.13 -13.89 10.65
CA TYR A 349 26.08 -15.19 11.31
C TYR A 349 25.27 -16.27 10.58
N ASP A 350 24.59 -15.94 9.46
CA ASP A 350 23.88 -16.94 8.64
C ASP A 350 24.79 -17.62 7.59
N ILE A 351 26.08 -17.26 7.56
CA ILE A 351 27.10 -17.77 6.61
C ILE A 351 28.07 -18.77 7.29
N LEU A 352 27.84 -19.14 8.55
CA LEU A 352 28.66 -20.11 9.31
C LEU A 352 27.87 -21.38 9.65
#